data_AF-A0A5Q2NVQ6-F1
#
_entry.id   AF-A0A5Q2NVQ6-F1
#
_cell.length_a   1.000
_cell.length_b   1.000
_cell.length_c   1.000
_cell.angle_alpha   90.00
_cell.angle_beta   90.00
_cell.angle_gamma   90.00
#
_symmetry.space_group_name_H-M   'P 1'
#
loop_
_entity.id
_entity.type
_entity.pdbx_description
1 polymer ?
#
loop_
_entity_poly.entity_id
_entity_poly.type
_entity_poly.pdbx_seq_one_letter_code
_entity_poly.pdbx_strand_id
1 'polypeptide(L)'
;MRYKKLTIMMLSFVLVTFIFPAGVFAADYSIVFGNTPPSIVNFNSPLSNSSSAGFAAVNSKWNQPRSSGTNPHNGADLQAALNTNVYAPYDGWATGITVTGSYDIDFLVDANNNNVKDDGDYHVRFYHMNSRETDGKKSQGALIGKSGNQGDVPPHLHFGVCSTSGGLKWLRNEVNYRHLSSSNWSSGKDLDAYSVVAWNSNIASFTAYIRNDGTKESFSEVRIYYRTSAGSWTDGGVMNKSGDVYSYNFTGKVSSGTSVQWMFRMLRSGVSQAAFGPAKFYQPDNNPNASSYAYSYFTNTVT
;
A
#
# COMPACT_ATOMS: atom_id res chain seq x y z
N MET A 1 -11.28 -90.45 -0.77
CA MET A 1 -10.58 -90.06 -2.02
C MET A 1 -10.73 -88.55 -2.20
N ARG A 2 -9.60 -87.81 -2.19
CA ARG A 2 -9.38 -86.40 -2.58
C ARG A 2 -10.09 -85.26 -1.81
N TYR A 3 -9.41 -84.73 -0.79
CA TYR A 3 -9.51 -83.31 -0.41
C TYR A 3 -8.53 -82.50 -1.28
N LYS A 4 -9.05 -81.57 -2.10
CA LYS A 4 -8.24 -80.59 -2.85
C LYS A 4 -7.97 -79.39 -1.93
N LYS A 5 -6.70 -79.11 -1.66
CA LYS A 5 -6.25 -77.85 -1.03
C LYS A 5 -6.32 -76.74 -2.08
N LEU A 6 -7.11 -75.71 -1.83
CA LEU A 6 -7.16 -74.48 -2.64
C LEU A 6 -6.30 -73.44 -1.92
N THR A 7 -5.12 -73.16 -2.48
CA THR A 7 -4.23 -72.08 -2.01
C THR A 7 -4.77 -70.76 -2.56
N ILE A 8 -5.32 -69.90 -1.70
CA ILE A 8 -5.71 -68.54 -2.05
C ILE A 8 -4.49 -67.65 -1.90
N MET A 9 -3.98 -67.14 -3.02
CA MET A 9 -2.89 -66.17 -3.08
C MET A 9 -3.50 -64.77 -2.92
N MET A 10 -3.36 -64.14 -1.75
CA MET A 10 -3.73 -62.73 -1.55
C MET A 10 -2.76 -61.83 -2.32
N LEU A 11 -3.28 -61.13 -3.33
CA LEU A 11 -2.56 -60.09 -4.06
C LEU A 11 -2.68 -58.78 -3.27
N SER A 12 -1.63 -58.41 -2.55
CA SER A 12 -1.56 -57.13 -1.82
C SER A 12 -1.40 -55.98 -2.82
N PHE A 13 -2.47 -55.21 -3.03
CA PHE A 13 -2.42 -53.94 -3.77
C PHE A 13 -1.75 -52.88 -2.88
N VAL A 14 -0.49 -52.54 -3.18
CA VAL A 14 0.19 -51.39 -2.58
C VAL A 14 -0.37 -50.12 -3.21
N LEU A 15 -1.21 -49.40 -2.47
CA LEU A 15 -1.72 -48.09 -2.85
C LEU A 15 -0.57 -47.07 -2.75
N VAL A 16 0.10 -46.79 -3.85
CA VAL A 16 1.08 -45.70 -3.94
C VAL A 16 0.30 -44.39 -3.99
N THR A 17 0.11 -43.76 -2.83
CA THR A 17 -0.35 -42.37 -2.74
C THR A 17 0.73 -41.46 -3.34
N PHE A 18 0.50 -41.00 -4.57
CA PHE A 18 1.24 -39.87 -5.14
C PHE A 18 0.90 -38.62 -4.32
N ILE A 19 1.78 -38.28 -3.38
CA ILE A 19 1.80 -36.97 -2.75
C ILE A 19 2.27 -36.00 -3.84
N PHE A 20 1.34 -35.37 -4.55
CA PHE A 20 1.68 -34.23 -5.37
C PHE A 20 2.22 -33.15 -4.44
N PRO A 21 3.45 -32.64 -4.64
CA PRO A 21 3.89 -31.46 -3.92
C PRO A 21 2.90 -30.35 -4.26
N ALA A 22 2.20 -29.84 -3.25
CA ALA A 22 1.44 -28.61 -3.40
C ALA A 22 2.43 -27.57 -3.95
N GLY A 23 2.17 -27.11 -5.18
CA GLY A 23 2.99 -26.08 -5.81
C GLY A 23 3.03 -24.89 -4.87
N VAL A 24 4.19 -24.67 -4.24
CA VAL A 24 4.46 -23.43 -3.54
C VAL A 24 4.61 -22.38 -4.63
N PHE A 25 3.53 -21.69 -4.97
CA PHE A 25 3.60 -20.56 -5.87
C PHE A 25 4.56 -19.54 -5.26
N ALA A 26 5.63 -19.21 -5.99
CA ALA A 26 6.56 -18.19 -5.57
C ALA A 26 5.82 -16.85 -5.45
N ALA A 27 6.09 -16.10 -4.37
CA ALA A 27 5.58 -14.75 -4.21
C ALA A 27 6.02 -13.86 -5.39
N ASP A 28 5.11 -13.03 -5.90
CA ASP A 28 5.38 -12.11 -7.02
C ASP A 28 6.08 -10.84 -6.52
N TYR A 29 7.40 -10.76 -6.71
CA TYR A 29 8.24 -9.66 -6.26
C TYR A 29 8.27 -8.44 -7.19
N SER A 30 7.19 -8.19 -7.94
CA SER A 30 7.05 -6.97 -8.73
C SER A 30 7.16 -5.72 -7.86
N ILE A 31 8.04 -4.78 -8.22
CA ILE A 31 8.18 -3.50 -7.52
C ILE A 31 7.03 -2.59 -7.95
N VAL A 32 6.00 -2.51 -7.10
CA VAL A 32 4.78 -1.72 -7.36
C VAL A 32 4.62 -0.54 -6.41
N PHE A 33 5.51 -0.39 -5.43
CA PHE A 33 5.49 0.72 -4.48
C PHE A 33 6.77 1.53 -4.51
N GLY A 34 6.62 2.83 -4.31
CA GLY A 34 7.68 3.73 -3.84
C GLY A 34 7.24 4.41 -2.54
N ASN A 35 8.20 4.85 -1.72
CA ASN A 35 7.88 5.34 -0.38
C ASN A 35 7.67 6.86 -0.31
N THR A 36 8.24 7.64 -1.22
CA THR A 36 8.25 9.11 -1.11
C THR A 36 7.91 9.70 -2.47
N PRO A 37 6.95 10.63 -2.56
CA PRO A 37 6.70 11.34 -3.80
C PRO A 37 7.83 12.32 -4.14
N PRO A 38 7.95 12.73 -5.43
CA PRO A 38 9.02 13.63 -5.86
C PRO A 38 9.04 14.97 -5.12
N SER A 39 7.87 15.45 -4.69
CA SER A 39 7.71 16.69 -3.93
C SER A 39 6.51 16.60 -3.00
N ILE A 40 6.47 17.47 -1.99
CA ILE A 40 5.34 17.62 -1.07
C ILE A 40 4.61 18.90 -1.45
N VAL A 41 3.34 18.78 -1.81
CA VAL A 41 2.46 19.90 -2.16
C VAL A 41 1.15 19.78 -1.39
N ASN A 42 0.36 20.86 -1.33
CA ASN A 42 -0.87 20.90 -0.57
C ASN A 42 -2.06 20.46 -1.42
N PHE A 43 -2.34 19.15 -1.45
CA PHE A 43 -3.47 18.60 -2.20
C PHE A 43 -4.83 18.89 -1.56
N ASN A 44 -5.81 19.19 -2.41
CA ASN A 44 -7.23 19.09 -2.05
C ASN A 44 -7.67 17.63 -2.09
N SER A 45 -8.75 17.30 -1.37
CA SER A 45 -9.46 16.05 -1.62
C SER A 45 -9.91 16.01 -3.09
N PRO A 46 -9.75 14.88 -3.81
CA PRO A 46 -10.25 14.74 -5.17
C PRO A 46 -11.78 14.72 -5.24
N LEU A 47 -12.50 14.74 -4.12
CA LEU A 47 -13.96 14.85 -4.07
C LEU A 47 -14.45 16.26 -3.68
N SER A 48 -13.58 17.27 -3.76
CA SER A 48 -13.91 18.66 -3.49
C SER A 48 -13.17 19.64 -4.38
N ASN A 49 -13.81 20.76 -4.69
CA ASN A 49 -13.19 21.89 -5.37
C ASN A 49 -12.44 22.85 -4.40
N SER A 50 -12.45 22.57 -3.10
CA SER A 50 -11.78 23.35 -2.06
C SER A 50 -10.99 22.47 -1.09
N SER A 51 -10.05 23.09 -0.37
CA SER A 51 -9.21 22.44 0.65
C SER A 51 -9.94 22.13 1.97
N SER A 52 -11.20 22.55 2.11
CA SER A 52 -11.95 22.46 3.37
C SER A 52 -13.08 21.44 3.35
N ALA A 53 -13.29 20.71 2.24
CA ALA A 53 -14.39 19.76 2.08
C ALA A 53 -13.98 18.49 1.30
N GLY A 54 -14.93 17.57 1.10
CA GLY A 54 -14.74 16.34 0.31
C GLY A 54 -13.96 15.23 1.01
N PHE A 55 -13.79 15.29 2.33
CA PHE A 55 -13.11 14.25 3.10
C PHE A 55 -14.05 13.06 3.34
N ALA A 56 -14.31 12.30 2.28
CA ALA A 56 -15.15 11.11 2.32
C ALA A 56 -14.53 9.99 3.19
N ALA A 57 -15.36 9.05 3.62
CA ALA A 57 -14.86 7.87 4.30
C ALA A 57 -13.87 7.10 3.40
N VAL A 58 -12.77 6.61 3.98
CA VAL A 58 -11.80 5.79 3.27
C VAL A 58 -12.20 4.32 3.42
N ASN A 59 -12.37 3.61 2.31
CA ASN A 59 -12.73 2.21 2.28
C ASN A 59 -11.53 1.29 2.41
N SER A 60 -10.39 1.67 1.83
CA SER A 60 -9.13 0.92 1.89
C SER A 60 -7.95 1.87 1.64
N LYS A 61 -6.87 1.71 2.41
CA LYS A 61 -5.71 2.61 2.39
C LYS A 61 -4.61 2.10 1.45
N TRP A 62 -3.68 2.97 1.07
CA TRP A 62 -2.47 2.58 0.36
C TRP A 62 -1.59 1.65 1.19
N ASN A 63 -1.03 0.63 0.55
CA ASN A 63 -0.24 -0.44 1.18
C ASN A 63 -0.98 -1.18 2.31
N GLN A 64 -2.32 -1.18 2.30
CA GLN A 64 -3.12 -1.98 3.21
C GLN A 64 -3.17 -3.44 2.72
N PRO A 65 -2.90 -4.46 3.57
CA PRO A 65 -3.14 -5.86 3.22
C PRO A 65 -4.62 -6.13 2.90
N ARG A 66 -4.87 -6.87 1.83
CA ARG A 66 -6.23 -7.22 1.37
C ARG A 66 -6.37 -8.71 1.08
N SER A 67 -7.59 -9.22 1.08
CA SER A 67 -7.90 -10.58 0.61
C SER A 67 -8.19 -10.64 -0.89
N SER A 68 -8.41 -9.49 -1.54
CA SER A 68 -8.78 -9.37 -2.95
C SER A 68 -8.21 -8.10 -3.58
N GLY A 69 -8.20 -8.05 -4.92
CA GLY A 69 -7.59 -6.96 -5.68
C GLY A 69 -6.07 -6.94 -5.56
N THR A 70 -5.46 -5.78 -5.80
CA THR A 70 -4.02 -5.59 -5.53
C THR A 70 -3.72 -5.77 -4.04
N ASN A 71 -2.62 -6.46 -3.73
CA ASN A 71 -2.26 -6.82 -2.38
C ASN A 71 -0.74 -6.74 -2.15
N PRO A 72 -0.24 -5.82 -1.33
CA PRO A 72 -0.97 -4.74 -0.64
C PRO A 72 -1.69 -3.78 -1.61
N HIS A 73 -2.62 -2.97 -1.09
CA HIS A 73 -3.45 -2.10 -1.91
C HIS A 73 -2.64 -0.97 -2.59
N ASN A 74 -2.72 -0.92 -3.92
CA ASN A 74 -2.04 0.06 -4.78
C ASN A 74 -2.82 1.38 -4.90
N GLY A 75 -2.93 2.17 -3.83
CA GLY A 75 -3.70 3.43 -3.83
C GLY A 75 -4.66 3.50 -2.64
N ALA A 76 -5.59 4.44 -2.65
CA ALA A 76 -6.63 4.60 -1.64
C ALA A 76 -8.02 4.60 -2.29
N ASP A 77 -8.96 3.92 -1.64
CA ASP A 77 -10.35 3.84 -2.09
C ASP A 77 -11.20 4.76 -1.21
N LEU A 78 -11.89 5.72 -1.82
CA LEU A 78 -12.80 6.63 -1.14
C LEU A 78 -14.25 6.22 -1.42
N GLN A 79 -15.09 6.30 -0.40
CA GLN A 79 -16.53 6.15 -0.56
C GLN A 79 -17.07 7.27 -1.45
N ALA A 80 -17.55 6.91 -2.64
CA ALA A 80 -18.13 7.84 -3.59
C ALA A 80 -19.28 7.15 -4.32
N ALA A 81 -20.44 7.79 -4.38
CA ALA A 81 -21.54 7.29 -5.19
C ALA A 81 -21.21 7.38 -6.68
N LEU A 82 -21.91 6.60 -7.51
CA LEU A 82 -21.81 6.75 -8.96
C LEU A 82 -22.10 8.21 -9.36
N ASN A 83 -21.30 8.76 -10.27
CA ASN A 83 -21.39 10.15 -10.74
C ASN A 83 -21.03 11.24 -9.72
N THR A 84 -20.34 10.91 -8.62
CA THR A 84 -19.78 11.95 -7.73
C THR A 84 -18.71 12.72 -8.49
N ASN A 85 -18.72 14.05 -8.40
CA ASN A 85 -17.71 14.88 -9.07
C ASN A 85 -16.30 14.58 -8.52
N VAL A 86 -15.34 14.50 -9.44
CA VAL A 86 -13.92 14.32 -9.14
C VAL A 86 -13.15 15.53 -9.63
N TYR A 87 -12.33 16.09 -8.75
CA TYR A 87 -11.63 17.35 -8.94
C TYR A 87 -10.11 17.15 -8.93
N ALA A 88 -9.40 18.01 -9.65
CA ALA A 88 -7.94 18.04 -9.64
C ALA A 88 -7.43 18.34 -8.22
N PRO A 89 -6.59 17.48 -7.62
CA PRO A 89 -6.09 17.69 -6.26
C PRO A 89 -5.10 18.85 -6.19
N TYR A 90 -4.50 19.23 -7.32
CA TYR A 90 -3.53 20.31 -7.46
C TYR A 90 -3.56 20.86 -8.90
N ASP A 91 -2.81 21.92 -9.17
CA ASP A 91 -2.55 22.36 -10.54
C ASP A 91 -1.81 21.25 -11.31
N GLY A 92 -2.15 21.07 -12.58
CA GLY A 92 -1.52 20.04 -13.40
C GLY A 92 -2.26 19.74 -14.72
N TRP A 93 -2.00 18.57 -15.29
CA TRP A 93 -2.55 18.14 -16.58
C TRP A 93 -3.25 16.80 -16.47
N ALA A 94 -4.55 16.79 -16.77
CA ALA A 94 -5.33 15.57 -16.90
C ALA A 94 -5.11 14.96 -18.28
N THR A 95 -4.82 13.66 -18.33
CA THR A 95 -4.72 12.86 -19.56
C THR A 95 -5.57 11.61 -19.39
N GLY A 96 -6.36 11.28 -20.42
CA GLY A 96 -7.14 10.06 -20.43
C GLY A 96 -6.26 8.80 -20.52
N ILE A 97 -6.55 7.79 -19.71
CA ILE A 97 -5.94 6.46 -19.77
C ILE A 97 -7.02 5.37 -19.81
N THR A 98 -6.63 4.15 -20.18
CA THR A 98 -7.54 2.99 -20.25
C THR A 98 -6.94 1.84 -19.44
N VAL A 99 -7.31 1.75 -18.16
CA VAL A 99 -6.78 0.71 -17.24
C VAL A 99 -7.91 -0.21 -16.76
N THR A 100 -8.89 0.36 -16.08
CA THR A 100 -10.12 -0.31 -15.60
C THR A 100 -11.29 -0.06 -16.54
N GLY A 101 -11.26 1.07 -17.27
CA GLY A 101 -12.18 1.39 -18.33
C GLY A 101 -11.74 2.64 -19.09
N SER A 102 -12.58 3.13 -20.00
CA SER A 102 -12.22 4.18 -20.95
C SER A 102 -12.14 5.60 -20.36
N TYR A 103 -12.47 5.80 -19.07
CA TYR A 103 -12.55 7.12 -18.46
C TYR A 103 -11.54 7.38 -17.35
N ASP A 104 -10.64 6.43 -17.09
CA ASP A 104 -9.57 6.61 -16.11
C ASP A 104 -8.68 7.80 -16.48
N ILE A 105 -8.04 8.39 -15.47
CA ILE A 105 -7.27 9.62 -15.61
C ILE A 105 -5.87 9.43 -15.03
N ASP A 106 -4.87 9.84 -15.80
CA ASP A 106 -3.52 10.12 -15.34
C ASP A 106 -3.35 11.64 -15.21
N PHE A 107 -3.03 12.11 -14.01
CA PHE A 107 -2.91 13.54 -13.71
C PHE A 107 -1.45 13.86 -13.37
N LEU A 108 -0.73 14.54 -14.27
CA LEU A 108 0.61 15.04 -13.98
C LEU A 108 0.51 16.32 -13.15
N VAL A 109 1.14 16.33 -11.97
CA VAL A 109 1.11 17.44 -11.03
C VAL A 109 2.12 18.52 -11.44
N ASP A 110 1.69 19.79 -11.50
CA ASP A 110 2.55 20.97 -11.66
C ASP A 110 3.18 21.34 -10.30
N ALA A 111 4.09 20.49 -9.82
CA ALA A 111 4.61 20.57 -8.46
C ALA A 111 5.54 21.78 -8.25
N ASN A 112 6.22 22.22 -9.31
CA ASN A 112 7.09 23.39 -9.28
C ASN A 112 6.32 24.71 -9.54
N ASN A 113 5.04 24.62 -9.94
CA ASN A 113 4.13 25.73 -10.18
C ASN A 113 4.62 26.71 -11.26
N ASN A 114 5.29 26.19 -12.30
CA ASN A 114 5.83 26.98 -13.41
C ASN A 114 4.89 27.00 -14.62
N ASN A 115 3.76 26.28 -14.59
CA ASN A 115 2.80 26.18 -15.69
C ASN A 115 3.40 25.56 -16.97
N VAL A 116 4.39 24.68 -16.82
CA VAL A 116 5.03 23.90 -17.87
C VAL A 116 4.91 22.42 -17.52
N LYS A 117 4.64 21.58 -18.53
CA LYS A 117 4.47 20.14 -18.34
C LYS A 117 5.83 19.42 -18.15
N ASP A 118 6.59 19.78 -17.11
CA ASP A 118 7.99 19.37 -16.89
C ASP A 118 8.32 18.74 -15.53
N ASP A 119 7.35 18.60 -14.61
CA ASP A 119 7.53 17.92 -13.31
C ASP A 119 7.72 16.40 -13.37
N GLY A 120 7.99 15.88 -14.58
CA GLY A 120 8.48 14.54 -14.82
C GLY A 120 7.52 13.45 -14.34
N ASP A 121 7.84 12.89 -13.18
CA ASP A 121 7.33 11.60 -12.70
C ASP A 121 6.36 11.70 -11.51
N TYR A 122 5.73 12.86 -11.34
CA TYR A 122 4.78 13.12 -10.26
C TYR A 122 3.34 13.03 -10.76
N HIS A 123 2.76 11.83 -10.71
CA HIS A 123 1.40 11.60 -11.18
C HIS A 123 0.44 11.31 -10.03
N VAL A 124 -0.85 11.59 -10.26
CA VAL A 124 -1.97 11.03 -9.50
C VAL A 124 -2.85 10.30 -10.49
N ARG A 125 -3.16 9.03 -10.21
CA ARG A 125 -4.10 8.26 -11.03
C ARG A 125 -5.45 8.16 -10.36
N PHE A 126 -6.49 8.21 -11.18
CA PHE A 126 -7.89 8.05 -10.80
C PHE A 126 -8.50 6.92 -11.61
N TYR A 127 -9.00 5.90 -10.91
CA TYR A 127 -9.58 4.71 -11.52
C TYR A 127 -11.06 4.56 -11.18
N HIS A 128 -11.70 3.64 -11.90
CA HIS A 128 -13.11 3.31 -11.77
C HIS A 128 -14.00 4.50 -12.13
N MET A 129 -13.57 5.37 -13.05
CA MET A 129 -14.28 6.60 -13.40
C MET A 129 -15.56 6.30 -14.20
N ASN A 130 -16.58 7.16 -14.15
CA ASN A 130 -17.78 7.06 -15.01
C ASN A 130 -17.73 8.02 -16.20
N SER A 131 -17.01 9.12 -16.06
CA SER A 131 -16.75 10.08 -17.13
C SER A 131 -15.48 10.87 -16.81
N ARG A 132 -14.83 11.41 -17.84
CA ARG A 132 -13.76 12.39 -17.69
C ARG A 132 -14.06 13.65 -18.48
N GLU A 133 -13.58 14.77 -17.96
CA GLU A 133 -13.50 16.03 -18.71
C GLU A 133 -12.44 15.92 -19.81
N THR A 134 -12.43 16.86 -20.75
CA THR A 134 -11.39 16.92 -21.79
C THR A 134 -10.00 17.03 -21.17
N ASP A 135 -9.05 16.29 -21.76
CA ASP A 135 -7.63 16.35 -21.46
C ASP A 135 -7.08 17.78 -21.50
N GLY A 136 -6.00 18.02 -20.76
CA GLY A 136 -5.29 19.30 -20.74
C GLY A 136 -5.08 19.85 -19.34
N LYS A 137 -4.64 21.11 -19.28
CA LYS A 137 -4.34 21.78 -18.01
C LYS A 137 -5.61 21.96 -17.16
N LYS A 138 -5.48 21.73 -15.87
CA LYS A 138 -6.51 21.92 -14.84
C LYS A 138 -5.88 22.68 -13.67
N SER A 139 -6.61 23.66 -13.14
CA SER A 139 -6.26 24.26 -11.86
C SER A 139 -6.69 23.33 -10.72
N GLN A 140 -6.08 23.48 -9.55
CA GLN A 140 -6.50 22.83 -8.32
C GLN A 140 -8.00 23.09 -8.08
N GLY A 141 -8.75 22.03 -7.77
CA GLY A 141 -10.19 22.09 -7.57
C GLY A 141 -11.02 22.19 -8.87
N ALA A 142 -10.42 22.20 -10.05
CA ALA A 142 -11.15 22.10 -11.31
C ALA A 142 -11.75 20.70 -11.47
N LEU A 143 -12.96 20.61 -12.03
CA LEU A 143 -13.58 19.33 -12.36
C LEU A 143 -12.72 18.59 -13.39
N ILE A 144 -12.45 17.31 -13.13
CA ILE A 144 -11.70 16.43 -14.05
C ILE A 144 -12.51 15.21 -14.50
N GLY A 145 -13.61 14.90 -13.81
CA GLY A 145 -14.50 13.82 -14.20
C GLY A 145 -15.51 13.50 -13.13
N LYS A 146 -16.03 12.27 -13.19
CA LYS A 146 -16.96 11.73 -12.20
C LYS A 146 -16.57 10.31 -11.81
N SER A 147 -16.68 9.98 -10.53
CA SER A 147 -16.44 8.63 -10.02
C SER A 147 -17.47 7.66 -10.58
N GLY A 148 -17.10 6.39 -10.63
CA GLY A 148 -17.88 5.36 -11.30
C GLY A 148 -17.71 3.99 -10.67
N ASN A 149 -17.81 3.00 -11.54
CA ASN A 149 -17.70 1.58 -11.23
C ASN A 149 -17.06 0.79 -12.38
N GLN A 150 -16.23 1.46 -13.22
CA GLN A 150 -15.49 0.79 -14.29
C GLN A 150 -14.62 -0.35 -13.73
N GLY A 151 -14.56 -1.48 -14.44
CA GLY A 151 -13.89 -2.69 -13.95
C GLY A 151 -14.76 -3.58 -13.05
N ASP A 152 -16.09 -3.45 -13.13
CA ASP A 152 -17.09 -4.32 -12.48
C ASP A 152 -16.96 -4.39 -10.94
N VAL A 153 -16.67 -3.24 -10.33
CA VAL A 153 -16.54 -3.08 -8.87
C VAL A 153 -17.70 -2.26 -8.29
N PRO A 154 -18.03 -2.35 -6.99
CA PRO A 154 -18.98 -1.43 -6.37
C PRO A 154 -18.53 0.04 -6.55
N PRO A 155 -19.45 1.02 -6.66
CA PRO A 155 -19.07 2.42 -6.86
C PRO A 155 -18.16 2.97 -5.75
N HIS A 156 -17.01 3.50 -6.14
CA HIS A 156 -16.06 4.20 -5.29
C HIS A 156 -15.09 5.02 -6.16
N LEU A 157 -14.25 5.85 -5.54
CA LEU A 157 -13.11 6.47 -6.23
C LEU A 157 -11.82 5.80 -5.74
N HIS A 158 -11.13 5.10 -6.63
CA HIS A 158 -9.76 4.67 -6.37
C HIS A 158 -8.79 5.74 -6.89
N PHE A 159 -7.88 6.19 -6.04
CA PHE A 159 -6.84 7.13 -6.47
C PHE A 159 -5.52 6.91 -5.75
N GLY A 160 -4.45 7.46 -6.28
CA GLY A 160 -3.19 7.49 -5.54
C GLY A 160 -2.09 8.21 -6.28
N VAL A 161 -1.13 8.70 -5.51
CA VAL A 161 0.12 9.25 -6.06
C VAL A 161 0.93 8.11 -6.67
N CYS A 162 1.49 8.33 -7.86
CA CYS A 162 2.34 7.35 -8.50
C CYS A 162 3.49 7.98 -9.30
N SER A 163 4.51 7.15 -9.48
CA SER A 163 5.64 7.33 -10.39
C SER A 163 5.42 6.35 -11.56
N THR A 164 5.70 6.78 -12.78
CA THR A 164 5.63 5.97 -14.01
C THR A 164 7.02 5.61 -14.54
N SER A 165 8.08 6.27 -14.05
CA SER A 165 9.46 6.04 -14.47
C SER A 165 9.98 4.69 -13.99
N GLY A 166 10.39 3.87 -14.96
CA GLY A 166 10.82 2.50 -14.71
C GLY A 166 9.69 1.60 -14.16
N GLY A 167 8.45 1.86 -14.59
CA GLY A 167 7.25 1.11 -14.21
C GLY A 167 6.37 1.87 -13.21
N LEU A 168 5.08 1.53 -13.18
CA LEU A 168 4.10 2.14 -12.28
C LEU A 168 4.40 1.77 -10.83
N LYS A 169 4.70 2.78 -10.00
CA LYS A 169 4.96 2.66 -8.57
C LYS A 169 4.04 3.57 -7.80
N TRP A 170 3.29 3.01 -6.86
CA TRP A 170 2.36 3.74 -6.00
C TRP A 170 3.10 4.31 -4.80
N LEU A 171 2.89 5.59 -4.55
CA LEU A 171 3.60 6.39 -3.57
C LEU A 171 2.69 6.74 -2.39
N ARG A 172 3.30 7.13 -1.27
CA ARG A 172 2.55 7.61 -0.09
C ARG A 172 1.74 8.85 -0.43
N ASN A 173 0.47 8.85 -0.03
CA ASN A 173 -0.44 9.97 -0.21
C ASN A 173 -0.31 10.97 0.95
N GLU A 174 -0.16 10.48 2.19
CA GLU A 174 -0.31 11.23 3.43
C GLU A 174 0.51 12.52 3.46
N VAL A 175 1.73 12.50 2.92
CA VAL A 175 2.63 13.65 2.94
C VAL A 175 2.02 14.91 2.30
N ASN A 176 1.19 14.76 1.26
CA ASN A 176 0.55 15.89 0.56
C ASN A 176 -0.69 16.43 1.28
N TYR A 177 -1.14 15.74 2.32
CA TYR A 177 -2.34 16.05 3.09
C TYR A 177 -2.02 16.41 4.56
N ARG A 178 -0.75 16.48 4.94
CA ARG A 178 -0.31 16.86 6.30
C ARG A 178 -0.69 18.27 6.71
N HIS A 179 -0.87 19.16 5.73
CA HIS A 179 -1.30 20.54 5.96
C HIS A 179 -2.77 20.63 6.43
N LEU A 180 -3.55 19.55 6.27
CA LEU A 180 -4.94 19.49 6.70
C LEU A 180 -5.06 19.34 8.22
N SER A 181 -6.18 19.79 8.77
CA SER A 181 -6.51 19.57 10.17
C SER A 181 -6.69 18.08 10.49
N SER A 182 -6.58 17.73 11.78
CA SER A 182 -6.80 16.35 12.24
C SER A 182 -8.24 15.85 12.07
N SER A 183 -9.22 16.73 11.84
CA SER A 183 -10.58 16.33 11.47
C SER A 183 -10.70 15.85 10.03
N ASN A 184 -9.74 16.22 9.17
CA ASN A 184 -9.77 15.99 7.74
C ASN A 184 -8.76 14.89 7.40
N TRP A 185 -9.25 13.66 7.28
CA TRP A 185 -8.44 12.45 7.09
C TRP A 185 -7.31 12.26 8.11
N SER A 186 -7.49 12.80 9.33
CA SER A 186 -6.44 12.82 10.35
C SER A 186 -5.11 13.40 9.84
N SER A 187 -5.17 14.50 9.07
CA SER A 187 -4.01 15.11 8.40
C SER A 187 -3.36 14.15 7.39
N GLY A 188 -4.18 13.47 6.58
CA GLY A 188 -3.74 12.54 5.53
C GLY A 188 -3.49 11.10 5.99
N LYS A 189 -3.41 10.83 7.29
CA LYS A 189 -3.11 9.50 7.84
C LYS A 189 -4.15 8.44 7.48
N ASP A 190 -5.37 8.86 7.14
CA ASP A 190 -6.43 7.95 6.67
C ASP A 190 -6.16 7.35 5.29
N LEU A 191 -5.20 7.87 4.51
CA LEU A 191 -4.97 7.44 3.14
C LEU A 191 -3.87 6.36 3.00
N ASP A 192 -2.97 6.23 3.98
CA ASP A 192 -1.83 5.30 3.92
C ASP A 192 -1.82 4.34 5.13
N ALA A 193 -1.60 3.04 4.91
CA ALA A 193 -1.55 2.02 5.96
C ALA A 193 -0.58 2.36 7.10
N TYR A 194 0.51 3.08 6.78
CA TYR A 194 1.40 3.71 7.75
C TYR A 194 1.70 5.16 7.39
N SER A 195 1.96 5.98 8.41
CA SER A 195 2.23 7.42 8.28
C SER A 195 3.13 7.92 9.42
N VAL A 196 3.63 9.16 9.30
CA VAL A 196 4.44 9.82 10.34
C VAL A 196 5.58 8.94 10.88
N VAL A 197 6.40 8.40 9.97
CA VAL A 197 7.58 7.61 10.35
C VAL A 197 8.62 8.54 10.97
N ALA A 198 9.07 8.23 12.18
CA ALA A 198 9.98 9.05 12.97
C ALA A 198 11.02 8.22 13.73
N TRP A 199 12.14 8.86 14.04
CA TRP A 199 13.19 8.35 14.92
C TRP A 199 13.47 9.39 16.00
N ASN A 200 13.30 9.05 17.27
CA ASN A 200 13.57 9.94 18.39
C ASN A 200 14.20 9.18 19.55
N SER A 201 15.38 9.60 20.01
CA SER A 201 16.09 8.98 21.15
C SER A 201 16.13 7.44 21.08
N ASN A 202 16.60 6.90 19.95
CA ASN A 202 16.64 5.46 19.65
C ASN A 202 15.30 4.75 19.49
N ILE A 203 14.20 5.50 19.45
CA ILE A 203 12.87 4.96 19.27
C ILE A 203 12.44 5.17 17.82
N ALA A 204 12.34 4.08 17.08
CA ALA A 204 11.61 4.05 15.82
C ALA A 204 10.11 4.08 16.12
N SER A 205 9.36 4.96 15.45
CA SER A 205 7.91 5.06 15.60
C SER A 205 7.20 5.45 14.33
N PHE A 206 5.92 5.08 14.24
CA PHE A 206 5.02 5.47 13.15
C PHE A 206 3.56 5.29 13.57
N THR A 207 2.65 5.93 12.85
CA THR A 207 1.21 5.69 12.98
C THR A 207 0.78 4.65 11.97
N ALA A 208 0.00 3.64 12.38
CA ALA A 208 -0.54 2.63 11.47
C ALA A 208 -1.91 2.12 11.92
N TYR A 209 -2.81 1.96 10.96
CA TYR A 209 -4.14 1.38 11.18
C TYR A 209 -4.79 1.08 9.83
N ILE A 210 -5.85 0.29 9.88
CA ILE A 210 -6.66 -0.13 8.73
C ILE A 210 -7.89 0.78 8.64
N ARG A 211 -8.33 1.05 7.41
CA ARG A 211 -9.68 1.55 7.12
C ARG A 211 -10.40 0.48 6.29
N ASN A 212 -11.59 0.07 6.75
CA ASN A 212 -12.48 -0.85 6.06
C ASN A 212 -13.85 -0.19 5.98
N ASP A 213 -14.22 0.30 4.80
CA ASP A 213 -15.50 0.95 4.54
C ASP A 213 -15.82 2.05 5.57
N GLY A 214 -14.86 2.95 5.78
CA GLY A 214 -14.92 4.03 6.77
C GLY A 214 -14.59 3.64 8.21
N THR A 215 -14.64 2.34 8.54
CA THR A 215 -14.36 1.86 9.89
C THR A 215 -12.85 1.77 10.14
N LYS A 216 -12.39 2.34 11.26
CA LYS A 216 -11.00 2.23 11.68
C LYS A 216 -10.77 0.94 12.46
N GLU A 217 -9.75 0.19 12.07
CA GLU A 217 -9.36 -1.05 12.72
C GLU A 217 -7.86 -1.10 13.00
N SER A 218 -7.49 -1.91 13.99
CA SER A 218 -6.09 -2.18 14.29
C SER A 218 -5.55 -3.30 13.41
N PHE A 219 -4.28 -3.21 13.05
CA PHE A 219 -3.54 -4.39 12.58
C PHE A 219 -3.54 -5.48 13.65
N SER A 220 -3.62 -6.74 13.23
CA SER A 220 -3.54 -7.89 14.14
C SER A 220 -2.12 -8.09 14.66
N GLU A 221 -1.12 -7.69 13.88
CA GLU A 221 0.27 -7.65 14.32
C GLU A 221 1.02 -6.54 13.58
N VAL A 222 1.90 -5.85 14.30
CA VAL A 222 2.94 -5.00 13.73
C VAL A 222 4.28 -5.41 14.34
N ARG A 223 5.22 -5.84 13.50
CA ARG A 223 6.48 -6.47 13.92
C ARG A 223 7.66 -5.79 13.27
N ILE A 224 8.71 -5.51 14.04
CA ILE A 224 9.92 -4.85 13.54
C ILE A 224 10.97 -5.87 13.11
N TYR A 225 11.68 -5.54 12.03
CA TYR A 225 12.87 -6.24 11.59
C TYR A 225 14.02 -5.25 11.46
N TYR A 226 15.22 -5.62 11.90
CA TYR A 226 16.39 -4.74 11.82
C TYR A 226 17.70 -5.47 11.60
N ARG A 227 18.72 -4.75 11.14
CA ARG A 227 20.11 -5.24 10.99
C ARG A 227 21.09 -4.08 11.03
N THR A 228 22.35 -4.36 11.38
CA THR A 228 23.43 -3.35 11.45
C THR A 228 24.39 -3.43 10.27
N SER A 229 24.29 -4.48 9.46
CA SER A 229 25.07 -4.70 8.24
C SER A 229 24.21 -5.41 7.19
N ALA A 230 24.71 -5.52 5.95
CA ALA A 230 24.05 -6.32 4.93
C ALA A 230 23.96 -7.79 5.35
N GLY A 231 22.82 -8.43 5.12
CA GLY A 231 22.57 -9.82 5.50
C GLY A 231 21.17 -10.05 6.04
N SER A 232 21.01 -11.10 6.85
CA SER A 232 19.74 -11.50 7.43
C SER A 232 19.17 -10.44 8.38
N TRP A 233 17.86 -10.30 8.35
CA TRP A 233 17.09 -9.47 9.26
C TRP A 233 16.94 -10.15 10.60
N THR A 234 17.22 -9.40 11.67
CA THR A 234 16.85 -9.77 13.05
C THR A 234 15.37 -9.48 13.25
N ASP A 235 14.61 -10.46 13.73
CA ASP A 235 13.23 -10.25 14.19
C ASP A 235 13.26 -9.58 15.57
N GLY A 236 12.86 -8.31 15.65
CA GLY A 236 12.82 -7.56 16.90
C GLY A 236 11.54 -7.78 17.71
N GLY A 237 10.60 -8.59 17.20
CA GLY A 237 9.33 -8.86 17.86
C GLY A 237 8.22 -7.87 17.52
N VAL A 238 7.06 -8.11 18.14
CA VAL A 238 5.89 -7.23 18.04
C VAL A 238 6.23 -5.88 18.66
N MET A 239 5.90 -4.80 17.96
CA MET A 239 6.16 -3.44 18.42
C MET A 239 5.18 -3.04 19.54
N ASN A 240 5.62 -2.14 20.42
CA ASN A 240 4.75 -1.56 21.43
C ASN A 240 3.72 -0.65 20.74
N LYS A 241 2.47 -0.67 21.21
CA LYS A 241 1.38 0.12 20.65
C LYS A 241 0.78 1.06 21.70
N SER A 242 0.59 2.32 21.33
CA SER A 242 -0.16 3.32 22.12
C SER A 242 -1.10 4.09 21.19
N GLY A 243 -2.41 3.86 21.32
CA GLY A 243 -3.38 4.33 20.33
C GLY A 243 -3.08 3.73 18.95
N ASP A 244 -2.93 4.58 17.94
CA ASP A 244 -2.58 4.19 16.57
C ASP A 244 -1.05 4.23 16.30
N VAL A 245 -0.24 4.57 17.31
CA VAL A 245 1.23 4.69 17.19
C VAL A 245 1.90 3.38 17.62
N TYR A 246 2.81 2.89 16.78
CA TYR A 246 3.68 1.76 17.07
C TYR A 246 5.11 2.25 17.28
N SER A 247 5.81 1.68 18.25
CA SER A 247 7.17 2.06 18.58
C SER A 247 8.06 0.89 18.99
N TYR A 248 9.36 1.04 18.74
CA TYR A 248 10.38 0.10 19.15
C TYR A 248 11.64 0.85 19.58
N ASN A 249 12.13 0.54 20.78
CA ASN A 249 13.29 1.18 21.37
C ASN A 249 14.54 0.32 21.15
N PHE A 250 15.54 0.89 20.46
CA PHE A 250 16.81 0.24 20.16
C PHE A 250 17.85 0.32 21.30
N THR A 251 17.57 1.07 22.36
CA THR A 251 18.48 1.19 23.52
C THR A 251 18.80 -0.18 24.13
N GLY A 252 20.09 -0.50 24.21
CA GLY A 252 20.59 -1.79 24.71
C GLY A 252 20.37 -2.98 23.76
N LYS A 253 19.73 -2.78 22.60
CA LYS A 253 19.58 -3.80 21.55
C LYS A 253 20.70 -3.73 20.52
N VAL A 254 21.21 -2.53 20.31
CA VAL A 254 22.31 -2.19 19.41
C VAL A 254 23.20 -1.18 20.13
N SER A 255 24.52 -1.26 19.95
CA SER A 255 25.49 -0.33 20.54
C SER A 255 25.26 1.11 20.08
N SER A 256 25.52 2.08 20.98
CA SER A 256 25.57 3.50 20.60
C SER A 256 26.61 3.73 19.49
N GLY A 257 26.35 4.71 18.62
CA GLY A 257 27.13 5.01 17.42
C GLY A 257 26.87 4.07 16.23
N THR A 258 26.03 3.05 16.39
CA THR A 258 25.78 2.05 15.33
C THR A 258 24.65 2.49 14.43
N SER A 259 24.88 2.43 13.12
CA SER A 259 23.83 2.59 12.11
C SER A 259 22.98 1.32 12.06
N VAL A 260 21.65 1.48 12.17
CA VAL A 260 20.68 0.40 12.08
C VAL A 260 19.75 0.63 10.89
N GLN A 261 19.63 -0.40 10.07
CA GLN A 261 18.60 -0.51 9.05
C GLN A 261 17.39 -1.19 9.67
N TRP A 262 16.20 -0.65 9.46
CA TRP A 262 14.97 -1.21 10.02
C TRP A 262 13.79 -1.08 9.08
N MET A 263 12.87 -2.02 9.20
CA MET A 263 11.57 -2.03 8.54
C MET A 263 10.55 -2.66 9.48
N PHE A 264 9.28 -2.60 9.11
CA PHE A 264 8.21 -3.24 9.86
C PHE A 264 7.25 -3.98 8.94
N ARG A 265 6.69 -5.06 9.47
CA ARG A 265 5.63 -5.85 8.85
C ARG A 265 4.31 -5.52 9.52
N MET A 266 3.24 -5.42 8.75
CA MET A 266 1.86 -5.24 9.22
C MET A 266 1.00 -6.40 8.72
N LEU A 267 0.28 -7.03 9.65
CA LEU A 267 -0.69 -8.10 9.36
C LEU A 267 -2.11 -7.64 9.68
N ARG A 268 -3.04 -7.99 8.80
CA ARG A 268 -4.48 -7.78 8.99
C ARG A 268 -5.15 -9.10 9.38
N SER A 269 -6.06 -9.05 10.35
CA SER A 269 -6.84 -10.22 10.76
C SER A 269 -7.58 -10.83 9.56
N GLY A 270 -7.50 -12.15 9.39
CA GLY A 270 -8.14 -12.86 8.29
C GLY A 270 -7.47 -12.71 6.91
N VAL A 271 -6.32 -12.02 6.81
CA VAL A 271 -5.55 -11.88 5.57
C VAL A 271 -4.19 -12.53 5.75
N SER A 272 -3.84 -13.46 4.86
CA SER A 272 -2.56 -14.19 4.92
C SER A 272 -1.36 -13.33 4.51
N GLN A 273 -1.57 -12.37 3.61
CA GLN A 273 -0.52 -11.53 3.05
C GLN A 273 -0.14 -10.39 3.99
N ALA A 274 1.15 -10.13 4.14
CA ALA A 274 1.66 -8.96 4.84
C ALA A 274 1.79 -7.73 3.94
N ALA A 275 1.81 -6.57 4.59
CA ALA A 275 2.39 -5.34 4.05
C ALA A 275 3.65 -4.97 4.83
N PHE A 276 4.55 -4.23 4.20
CA PHE A 276 5.79 -3.75 4.82
C PHE A 276 5.91 -2.24 4.73
N GLY A 277 6.62 -1.65 5.70
CA GLY A 277 7.07 -0.26 5.68
C GLY A 277 8.59 -0.20 5.82
N PRO A 278 9.33 0.39 4.86
CA PRO A 278 8.83 0.99 3.63
C PRO A 278 8.23 -0.03 2.64
N ALA A 279 7.13 0.34 1.98
CA ALA A 279 6.50 -0.50 0.95
C ALA A 279 7.42 -0.64 -0.29
N LYS A 280 7.35 -1.80 -0.96
CA LYS A 280 8.12 -2.03 -2.20
C LYS A 280 7.44 -3.00 -3.16
N PHE A 281 7.12 -4.19 -2.67
CA PHE A 281 6.71 -5.31 -3.52
C PHE A 281 5.19 -5.52 -3.52
N TYR A 282 4.71 -6.08 -4.62
CA TYR A 282 3.45 -6.81 -4.65
C TYR A 282 3.64 -8.09 -3.83
N GLN A 283 2.62 -8.51 -3.07
CA GLN A 283 2.57 -9.76 -2.30
C GLN A 283 3.90 -10.21 -1.62
N PRO A 284 4.57 -9.36 -0.80
CA PRO A 284 5.86 -9.69 -0.20
C PRO A 284 5.78 -10.84 0.81
N ASP A 285 6.73 -11.78 0.81
CA ASP A 285 6.78 -12.83 1.84
C ASP A 285 6.70 -12.25 3.26
N ASN A 286 5.90 -12.91 4.11
CA ASN A 286 5.72 -12.48 5.50
C ASN A 286 7.04 -12.52 6.29
N ASN A 287 8.01 -13.34 5.87
CA ASN A 287 9.35 -13.36 6.44
C ASN A 287 10.33 -12.73 5.45
N PRO A 288 10.95 -11.57 5.76
CA PRO A 288 11.88 -10.90 4.84
C PRO A 288 13.19 -11.70 4.60
N ASN A 289 13.45 -12.75 5.38
CA ASN A 289 14.57 -13.67 5.17
C ASN A 289 14.20 -14.90 4.31
N ALA A 290 12.93 -15.08 3.93
CA ALA A 290 12.48 -16.21 3.11
C ALA A 290 12.75 -16.01 1.60
N SER A 291 13.26 -14.84 1.23
CA SER A 291 13.45 -14.43 -0.16
C SER A 291 14.83 -13.81 -0.36
N SER A 292 15.36 -13.95 -1.58
CA SER A 292 16.59 -13.28 -2.02
C SER A 292 16.35 -11.83 -2.45
N TYR A 293 15.09 -11.40 -2.61
CA TYR A 293 14.74 -10.04 -3.01
C TYR A 293 14.94 -9.06 -1.86
N ALA A 294 15.69 -7.98 -2.13
CA ALA A 294 16.00 -6.98 -1.13
C ALA A 294 14.79 -6.10 -0.79
N TYR A 295 14.33 -6.17 0.46
CA TYR A 295 13.32 -5.27 1.02
C TYR A 295 13.88 -3.85 1.20
N SER A 296 13.00 -2.86 1.13
CA SER A 296 13.33 -1.47 1.49
C SER A 296 13.46 -1.32 3.01
N TYR A 297 14.19 -0.30 3.45
CA TYR A 297 14.42 -0.04 4.87
C TYR A 297 14.62 1.45 5.15
N PHE A 298 14.36 1.83 6.40
CA PHE A 298 14.80 3.09 6.99
C PHE A 298 16.19 2.89 7.61
N THR A 299 16.97 3.96 7.75
CA THR A 299 18.30 3.92 8.37
C THR A 299 18.43 5.04 9.39
N ASN A 300 18.88 4.72 10.59
CA ASN A 300 19.14 5.69 11.66
C ASN A 300 20.36 5.27 12.49
N THR A 301 20.95 6.21 13.23
CA THR A 301 22.05 5.92 14.16
C THR A 301 21.54 5.89 15.59
N VAL A 302 21.93 4.87 16.35
CA VAL A 302 21.66 4.76 17.78
C VAL A 302 22.59 5.72 18.53
N THR A 303 22.03 6.56 19.40
CA THR A 303 22.73 7.54 20.26
C THR A 303 22.88 7.03 21.68
#